data_AF-H2YMV4-F1
#
_entry.id   AF-H2YMV4-F1
#
_cell.length_a   1.000
_cell.length_b   1.000
_cell.length_c   1.000
_cell.angle_alpha   90.00
_cell.angle_beta   90.00
_cell.angle_gamma   90.00
#
_symmetry.space_group_name_H-M   'P 1'
#
loop_
_entity.id
_entity.type
_entity.pdbx_description
1 polymer ?
#
loop_
_entity_poly.entity_id
_entity_poly.type
_entity_poly.pdbx_seq_one_letter_code
_entity_poly.pdbx_strand_id
1 'polypeptide(L)'
;MQITQYSFGQVSLTTTSPDLINFHISGASLKMSGNWNVNYEIFFFSNSDDGTFTADASGIDLDISVRIGMDANGFPTITPTPSCTASIANLRAVVADSGLSFLYNILLNFSNDRIRRTFSSQICPAVKSAMQTQIQRILQNVTLTYPLGLATRVDLTLSRPPAVTSDALTLFSRGRCYAVGEPDAITTVPFPEIPEFTESTRMSSVILSDYVANTFFHAQWNAGTWNRWFYHDSFISSLGLNLTTDTFAQFLPG
;
A
#
# COMPACT_ATOMS: atom_id res chain seq x y z
N MET A 1 -23.20 20.05 -1.85
CA MET A 1 -22.17 20.23 -0.79
C MET A 1 -20.79 20.01 -1.41
N GLN A 2 -19.83 20.87 -1.11
CA GLN A 2 -18.47 20.83 -1.61
C GLN A 2 -17.49 21.13 -0.47
N ILE A 3 -16.32 20.48 -0.48
CA ILE A 3 -15.22 20.79 0.45
C ILE A 3 -14.49 22.02 -0.08
N THR A 4 -14.39 23.06 0.73
CA THR A 4 -13.75 24.33 0.35
C THR A 4 -12.34 24.46 0.91
N GLN A 5 -12.06 23.83 2.06
CA GLN A 5 -10.74 23.80 2.67
C GLN A 5 -10.58 22.52 3.50
N TYR A 6 -9.38 21.94 3.53
CA TYR A 6 -9.07 20.83 4.44
C TYR A 6 -7.61 20.88 4.89
N SER A 7 -7.35 20.31 6.07
CA SER A 7 -6.01 20.04 6.60
C SER A 7 -6.04 18.73 7.37
N PHE A 8 -5.03 17.89 7.17
CA PHE A 8 -4.91 16.61 7.88
C PHE A 8 -4.24 16.73 9.26
N GLY A 9 -3.79 17.92 9.67
CA GLY A 9 -3.11 18.08 10.95
C GLY A 9 -1.85 17.22 11.03
N GLN A 10 -1.64 16.56 12.18
CA GLN A 10 -0.54 15.61 12.37
C GLN A 10 -1.01 14.20 12.02
N VAL A 11 -0.25 13.51 11.17
CA VAL A 11 -0.47 12.11 10.82
C VAL A 11 0.67 11.29 11.41
N SER A 12 0.33 10.22 12.12
CA SER A 12 1.30 9.28 12.67
C SER A 12 0.89 7.84 12.34
N LEU A 13 1.89 7.02 12.10
CA LEU A 13 1.73 5.58 11.94
C LEU A 13 2.48 4.88 13.07
N THR A 14 1.83 3.90 13.68
CA THR A 14 2.47 3.00 14.65
C THR A 14 2.17 1.56 14.28
N THR A 15 3.05 0.66 14.67
CA THR A 15 2.88 -0.77 14.45
C THR A 15 2.60 -1.46 15.77
N THR A 16 1.73 -2.47 15.75
CA THR A 16 1.38 -3.25 16.94
C THR A 16 1.44 -4.72 16.59
N SER A 17 2.30 -5.45 17.32
CA SER A 17 2.47 -6.89 17.17
C SER A 17 1.13 -7.63 17.42
N PRO A 18 0.82 -8.69 16.66
CA PRO A 18 1.69 -9.32 15.65
C PRO A 18 1.52 -8.79 14.22
N ASP A 19 0.45 -8.04 13.92
CA ASP A 19 0.00 -7.82 12.55
C ASP A 19 -0.78 -6.52 12.29
N LEU A 20 -0.75 -5.56 13.21
CA LEU A 20 -1.53 -4.32 13.10
C LEU A 20 -0.66 -3.11 12.73
N ILE A 21 -1.19 -2.27 11.85
CA ILE A 21 -0.72 -0.91 11.60
C ILE A 21 -1.82 0.05 12.02
N ASN A 22 -1.53 0.94 12.96
CA ASN A 22 -2.45 1.97 13.43
C ASN A 22 -2.11 3.30 12.78
N PHE A 23 -3.15 3.98 12.31
CA PHE A 23 -3.10 5.32 11.78
C PHE A 23 -3.80 6.22 12.79
N HIS A 24 -3.07 7.25 13.23
CA HIS A 24 -3.61 8.29 14.08
C HIS A 24 -3.45 9.63 13.38
N ILE A 25 -4.59 10.29 13.16
CA ILE A 25 -4.68 11.65 12.64
C ILE A 25 -5.17 12.52 13.79
N SER A 26 -4.45 13.60 14.08
CA SER A 26 -4.84 14.54 15.13
C SER A 26 -4.87 15.98 14.63
N GLY A 27 -5.83 16.74 15.15
CA GLY A 27 -5.95 18.17 14.86
C GLY A 27 -6.31 18.49 13.41
N ALA A 28 -6.95 17.57 12.68
CA ALA A 28 -7.41 17.83 11.32
C ALA A 28 -8.55 18.87 11.30
N SER A 29 -8.74 19.53 10.16
CA SER A 29 -9.79 20.51 9.94
C SER A 29 -10.40 20.41 8.56
N LEU A 30 -11.67 20.76 8.45
CA LEU A 30 -12.46 20.66 7.24
C LEU A 30 -13.47 21.81 7.18
N LYS A 31 -13.45 22.56 6.08
CA LYS A 31 -14.50 23.50 5.72
C LYS A 31 -15.25 23.02 4.50
N MET A 32 -16.56 23.17 4.54
CA MET A 32 -17.46 22.83 3.46
C MET A 32 -18.50 23.92 3.27
N SER A 33 -19.00 24.03 2.05
CA SER A 33 -20.16 24.85 1.74
C SER A 33 -21.14 24.10 0.86
N GLY A 34 -22.38 24.56 0.82
CA GLY A 34 -23.38 24.00 -0.08
C GLY A 34 -24.67 24.77 -0.05
N ASN A 35 -25.57 24.37 -0.94
CA ASN A 35 -26.93 24.88 -0.99
C ASN A 35 -27.85 23.90 -0.28
N TRP A 36 -28.89 24.41 0.37
CA TRP A 36 -29.94 23.61 0.98
C TRP A 36 -31.30 24.12 0.50
N ASN A 37 -32.27 23.23 0.48
CA ASN A 37 -33.67 23.53 0.19
C ASN A 37 -34.52 22.63 1.10
N VAL A 38 -35.49 23.21 1.78
CA VAL A 38 -36.44 22.51 2.63
C VAL A 38 -37.84 22.91 2.21
N ASN A 39 -38.63 21.91 1.84
CA ASN A 39 -40.06 22.06 1.62
C ASN A 39 -40.79 21.69 2.91
N TYR A 40 -41.71 22.53 3.35
CA TYR A 40 -42.50 22.30 4.54
C TYR A 40 -43.95 22.74 4.33
N GLU A 41 -44.86 21.99 4.93
CA GLU A 41 -46.29 22.29 4.87
C GLU A 41 -46.71 22.91 6.19
N ILE A 42 -47.32 24.10 6.12
CA ILE A 42 -47.98 24.73 7.28
C ILE A 42 -49.46 24.85 6.92
N PHE A 43 -50.30 24.14 7.67
CA PHE A 43 -51.73 23.97 7.38
C PHE A 43 -51.99 23.42 5.96
N PHE A 44 -52.41 24.28 5.04
CA PHE A 44 -52.81 23.94 3.67
C PHE A 44 -51.86 24.55 2.61
N PHE A 45 -50.79 25.23 3.04
CA PHE A 45 -49.85 25.90 2.17
C PHE A 45 -48.51 25.16 2.14
N SER A 46 -48.08 24.77 0.95
CA SER A 46 -46.74 24.28 0.68
C SER A 46 -45.80 25.47 0.60
N ASN A 47 -44.83 25.52 1.50
CA ASN A 47 -43.79 26.53 1.52
C ASN A 47 -42.45 25.86 1.23
N SER A 48 -41.53 26.64 0.68
CA SER A 48 -40.16 26.22 0.41
C SER A 48 -39.23 27.31 0.91
N ASP A 49 -38.19 26.91 1.62
CA ASP A 49 -37.08 27.79 1.99
C ASP A 49 -35.79 27.20 1.43
N ASP A 50 -34.90 28.06 0.98
CA ASP A 50 -33.65 27.70 0.37
C ASP A 50 -32.57 28.70 0.77
N GLY A 51 -31.32 28.27 0.62
CA GLY A 51 -30.19 29.13 0.93
C GLY A 51 -28.88 28.38 0.85
N THR A 52 -27.86 28.98 1.46
CA THR A 52 -26.52 28.41 1.53
C THR A 52 -26.17 28.04 2.96
N PHE A 53 -25.24 27.10 3.12
CA PHE A 53 -24.63 26.80 4.39
C PHE A 53 -23.12 26.72 4.25
N THR A 54 -22.44 27.05 5.34
CA THR A 54 -21.02 26.79 5.55
C THR A 54 -20.88 25.96 6.82
N ALA A 55 -20.01 24.96 6.81
CA ALA A 55 -19.65 24.22 8.01
C ALA A 55 -18.13 24.13 8.14
N ASP A 56 -17.65 24.37 9.35
CA ASP A 56 -16.24 24.39 9.74
C ASP A 56 -16.05 23.42 10.91
N ALA A 57 -15.35 22.33 10.65
CA ALA A 57 -14.97 21.32 11.62
C ALA A 57 -13.47 21.46 11.92
N SER A 58 -13.10 21.47 13.20
CA SER A 58 -11.70 21.57 13.64
C SER A 58 -11.44 20.69 14.85
N GLY A 59 -10.16 20.31 15.03
CA GLY A 59 -9.76 19.34 16.02
C GLY A 59 -10.38 17.97 15.73
N ILE A 60 -10.31 17.54 14.47
CA ILE A 60 -10.75 16.22 14.06
C ILE A 60 -9.63 15.25 14.39
N ASP A 61 -9.96 14.27 15.23
CA ASP A 61 -9.08 13.17 15.59
C ASP A 61 -9.66 11.87 15.04
N LEU A 62 -8.81 11.02 14.47
CA LEU A 62 -9.19 9.75 13.87
C LEU A 62 -8.14 8.70 14.19
N ASP A 63 -8.59 7.60 14.78
CA ASP A 63 -7.83 6.38 14.96
C ASP A 63 -8.46 5.26 14.14
N ILE A 64 -7.64 4.60 13.33
CA ILE A 64 -8.04 3.43 12.56
C ILE A 64 -6.87 2.47 12.46
N SER A 65 -7.16 1.18 12.49
CA SER A 65 -6.15 0.14 12.33
C SER A 65 -6.44 -0.70 11.09
N VAL A 66 -5.38 -1.24 10.50
CA VAL A 66 -5.46 -2.28 9.48
C VAL A 66 -4.62 -3.47 9.93
N ARG A 67 -5.07 -4.65 9.54
CA ARG A 67 -4.35 -5.90 9.72
C ARG A 67 -3.64 -6.28 8.43
N ILE A 68 -2.36 -6.58 8.54
CA ILE A 68 -1.51 -7.03 7.43
C ILE A 68 -1.34 -8.54 7.52
N GLY A 69 -1.48 -9.24 6.40
CA GLY A 69 -1.39 -10.69 6.38
C GLY A 69 -0.89 -11.24 5.05
N MET A 70 -1.14 -12.52 4.85
CA MET A 70 -0.83 -13.27 3.63
C MET A 70 -2.00 -14.19 3.29
N ASP A 71 -2.37 -14.28 2.02
CA ASP A 71 -3.36 -15.25 1.55
C ASP A 71 -2.74 -16.65 1.31
N ALA A 72 -3.56 -17.60 0.88
CA ALA A 72 -3.11 -18.98 0.62
C ALA A 72 -2.10 -19.09 -0.54
N ASN A 73 -2.05 -18.09 -1.44
CA ASN A 73 -1.17 -18.06 -2.61
C ASN A 73 0.14 -17.31 -2.34
N GLY A 74 0.32 -16.76 -1.13
CA GLY A 74 1.49 -15.96 -0.77
C GLY A 74 1.36 -14.48 -1.19
N PHE A 75 0.17 -13.98 -1.50
CA PHE A 75 -0.04 -12.56 -1.74
C PHE A 75 -0.27 -11.81 -0.42
N PRO A 76 0.27 -10.58 -0.27
CA PRO A 76 0.01 -9.76 0.89
C PRO A 76 -1.47 -9.38 0.96
N THR A 77 -2.03 -9.38 2.16
CA THR A 77 -3.40 -8.94 2.42
C THR A 77 -3.40 -7.75 3.38
N ILE A 78 -4.34 -6.83 3.17
CA ILE A 78 -4.58 -5.69 4.05
C ILE A 78 -6.08 -5.67 4.35
N THR A 79 -6.44 -5.83 5.61
CA THR A 79 -7.85 -5.87 6.04
C THR A 79 -8.13 -4.76 7.05
N PRO A 80 -9.11 -3.87 6.79
CA PRO A 80 -9.51 -2.88 7.79
C PRO A 80 -10.01 -3.56 9.07
N THR A 81 -9.65 -3.04 10.24
CA THR A 81 -10.18 -3.56 11.49
C THR A 81 -11.59 -3.03 11.77
N PRO A 82 -12.37 -3.73 12.61
CA PRO A 82 -13.63 -3.19 13.12
C PRO A 82 -13.43 -1.91 13.94
N SER A 83 -12.30 -1.77 14.64
CA SER A 83 -11.98 -0.58 15.45
C SER A 83 -11.72 0.63 14.58
N CYS A 84 -12.54 1.66 14.74
CA CYS A 84 -12.29 3.00 14.24
C CYS A 84 -12.96 3.98 15.20
N THR A 85 -12.22 4.98 15.65
CA THR A 85 -12.75 6.07 16.47
C THR A 85 -12.48 7.38 15.78
N ALA A 86 -13.51 8.20 15.67
CA ALA A 86 -13.39 9.53 15.11
C ALA A 86 -14.09 10.51 16.04
N SER A 87 -13.47 11.65 16.27
CA SER A 87 -14.03 12.72 17.08
C SER A 87 -13.79 14.07 16.42
N ILE A 88 -14.65 15.03 16.74
CA ILE A 88 -14.55 16.41 16.28
C ILE A 88 -14.60 17.28 17.53
N ALA A 89 -13.55 18.06 17.78
CA ALA A 89 -13.51 18.96 18.93
C ALA A 89 -14.53 20.10 18.77
N ASN A 90 -14.54 20.76 17.61
CA ASN A 90 -15.41 21.89 17.34
C ASN A 90 -16.06 21.76 15.95
N LEU A 91 -17.36 21.99 15.90
CA LEU A 91 -18.14 22.09 14.67
C LEU A 91 -18.93 23.39 14.71
N ARG A 92 -18.80 24.21 13.67
CA ARG A 92 -19.59 25.41 13.47
C ARG A 92 -20.27 25.34 12.13
N ALA A 93 -21.59 25.29 12.13
CA ALA A 93 -22.41 25.41 10.93
C ALA A 93 -23.13 26.76 10.94
N VAL A 94 -23.15 27.44 9.80
CA VAL A 94 -23.84 28.71 9.60
C VAL A 94 -24.67 28.61 8.33
N VAL A 95 -25.95 28.94 8.44
CA VAL A 95 -26.86 29.11 7.30
C VAL A 95 -26.93 30.60 6.94
N ALA A 96 -26.88 30.87 5.65
CA ALA A 96 -27.03 32.19 5.05
C ALA A 96 -28.00 32.13 3.86
N ASP A 97 -28.31 33.30 3.31
CA ASP A 97 -29.11 33.46 2.10
C ASP A 97 -30.54 32.87 2.17
N SER A 98 -31.13 32.86 3.38
CA SER A 98 -32.52 32.44 3.65
C SER A 98 -33.27 33.47 4.51
N GLY A 99 -34.59 33.60 4.29
CA GLY A 99 -35.47 34.46 5.10
C GLY A 99 -35.54 34.07 6.58
N LEU A 100 -35.20 32.82 6.92
CA LEU A 100 -35.19 32.28 8.28
C LEU A 100 -33.78 31.95 8.80
N SER A 101 -32.73 32.47 8.15
CA SER A 101 -31.32 32.21 8.53
C SER A 101 -31.05 32.40 10.03
N PHE A 102 -31.67 33.41 10.66
CA PHE A 102 -31.57 33.65 12.10
C PHE A 102 -32.09 32.46 12.94
N LEU A 103 -33.25 31.90 12.60
CA LEU A 103 -33.86 30.75 13.29
C LEU A 103 -33.03 29.48 13.11
N TYR A 104 -32.57 29.22 11.88
CA TYR A 104 -31.72 28.05 11.62
C TYR A 104 -30.41 28.12 12.38
N ASN A 105 -29.76 29.29 12.44
CA ASN A 105 -28.53 29.46 13.21
C ASN A 105 -28.74 29.24 14.72
N ILE A 106 -29.92 29.59 15.28
CA ILE A 106 -30.27 29.26 16.67
C ILE A 106 -30.39 27.74 16.86
N LEU A 107 -31.10 27.05 15.96
CA LEU A 107 -31.30 25.60 16.05
C LEU A 107 -29.99 24.82 15.88
N LEU A 108 -29.11 25.27 14.98
CA LEU A 108 -27.78 24.72 14.80
C LEU A 108 -26.93 24.89 16.06
N ASN A 109 -27.02 26.03 16.72
CA ASN A 109 -26.29 26.29 17.96
C ASN A 109 -26.80 25.42 19.12
N PHE A 110 -28.12 25.25 19.24
CA PHE A 110 -28.73 24.39 20.26
C PHE A 110 -28.46 22.89 20.02
N SER A 111 -28.41 22.48 18.75
CA SER A 111 -28.20 21.08 18.36
C SER A 111 -26.73 20.76 18.06
N ASN A 112 -25.80 21.68 18.33
CA ASN A 112 -24.43 21.59 17.84
C ASN A 112 -23.76 20.27 18.25
N ASP A 113 -23.95 19.82 19.50
CA ASP A 113 -23.42 18.54 19.97
C ASP A 113 -24.03 17.33 19.25
N ARG A 114 -25.33 17.36 18.96
CA ARG A 114 -26.00 16.28 18.22
C ARG A 114 -25.50 16.22 16.79
N ILE A 115 -25.37 17.37 16.13
CA ILE A 115 -24.85 17.49 14.77
C ILE A 115 -23.40 17.00 14.74
N ARG A 116 -22.56 17.47 15.68
CA ARG A 116 -21.16 17.05 15.84
C ARG A 116 -21.02 15.54 16.02
N ARG A 117 -21.83 14.92 16.88
CA ARG A 117 -21.84 13.45 17.07
C ARG A 117 -22.28 12.72 15.80
N THR A 118 -23.31 13.19 15.11
CA THR A 118 -23.76 12.62 13.84
C THR A 118 -22.65 12.69 12.79
N PHE A 119 -22.02 13.85 12.60
CA PHE A 119 -20.90 14.00 11.67
C PHE A 119 -19.72 13.10 12.05
N SER A 120 -19.35 13.08 13.34
CA SER A 120 -18.27 12.21 13.83
C SER A 120 -18.55 10.73 13.53
N SER A 121 -19.80 10.28 13.69
CA SER A 121 -20.20 8.89 13.40
C SER A 121 -20.10 8.51 11.91
N GLN A 122 -20.12 9.49 11.00
CA GLN A 122 -20.01 9.28 9.56
C GLN A 122 -18.56 9.24 9.06
N ILE A 123 -17.59 9.74 9.84
CA ILE A 123 -16.16 9.74 9.45
C ILE A 123 -15.66 8.31 9.27
N CYS A 124 -15.87 7.44 10.27
CA CYS A 124 -15.35 6.06 10.22
C CYS A 124 -15.88 5.24 9.03
N PRO A 125 -17.20 5.20 8.74
CA PRO A 125 -17.72 4.55 7.54
C PRO A 125 -17.12 5.11 6.25
N ALA A 126 -17.01 6.44 6.12
CA ALA A 126 -16.47 7.08 4.93
C ALA A 126 -14.99 6.74 4.72
N VAL A 127 -14.18 6.83 5.79
CA VAL A 127 -12.75 6.49 5.75
C VAL A 127 -12.55 5.02 5.44
N LYS A 128 -13.29 4.11 6.09
CA LYS A 128 -13.19 2.66 5.82
C LYS A 128 -13.50 2.33 4.37
N SER A 129 -14.55 2.93 3.81
CA SER A 129 -14.93 2.74 2.40
C SER A 129 -13.84 3.25 1.45
N ALA A 130 -13.30 4.44 1.71
CA ALA A 130 -12.20 5.01 0.93
C ALA A 130 -10.94 4.14 1.04
N MET A 131 -10.56 3.71 2.24
CA MET A 131 -9.42 2.83 2.48
C MET A 131 -9.60 1.49 1.76
N GLN A 132 -10.76 0.85 1.87
CA GLN A 132 -11.04 -0.41 1.19
C GLN A 132 -10.88 -0.28 -0.32
N THR A 133 -11.40 0.80 -0.91
CA THR A 133 -11.24 1.09 -2.35
C THR A 133 -9.77 1.26 -2.73
N GLN A 134 -9.00 1.99 -1.93
CA GLN A 134 -7.57 2.20 -2.19
C GLN A 134 -6.77 0.90 -2.02
N ILE A 135 -7.01 0.15 -0.94
CA ILE A 135 -6.40 -1.15 -0.67
C ILE A 135 -6.67 -2.10 -1.83
N GLN A 136 -7.92 -2.23 -2.27
CA GLN A 136 -8.28 -3.10 -3.38
C GLN A 136 -7.53 -2.71 -4.66
N ARG A 137 -7.44 -1.42 -4.97
CA ARG A 137 -6.68 -0.92 -6.12
C ARG A 137 -5.19 -1.24 -6.02
N ILE A 138 -4.59 -1.09 -4.84
CA ILE A 138 -3.18 -1.39 -4.62
C ILE A 138 -2.96 -2.90 -4.81
N LEU A 139 -3.72 -3.74 -4.10
CA LEU A 139 -3.56 -5.20 -4.13
C LEU A 139 -3.83 -5.80 -5.52
N GLN A 140 -4.76 -5.23 -6.32
CA GLN A 140 -5.00 -5.67 -7.71
C GLN A 140 -3.80 -5.44 -8.64
N ASN A 141 -2.96 -4.45 -8.35
CA ASN A 141 -1.80 -4.10 -9.18
C ASN A 141 -0.49 -4.70 -8.64
N VAL A 142 -0.51 -5.34 -7.48
CA VAL A 142 0.69 -5.99 -6.92
C VAL A 142 1.01 -7.23 -7.74
N THR A 143 2.14 -7.18 -8.45
CA THR A 143 2.72 -8.36 -9.10
C THR A 143 3.88 -8.85 -8.25
N LEU A 144 3.92 -10.14 -7.91
CA LEU A 144 5.01 -10.70 -7.08
C LEU A 144 5.98 -11.55 -7.90
N THR A 145 5.78 -11.62 -9.21
CA THR A 145 6.68 -12.33 -10.12
C THR A 145 7.25 -11.34 -11.12
N TYR A 146 8.57 -11.24 -11.18
CA TYR A 146 9.26 -10.29 -12.05
C TYR A 146 10.19 -11.01 -13.04
N PRO A 147 10.33 -10.52 -14.28
CA PRO A 147 11.34 -11.03 -15.19
C PRO A 147 12.74 -10.67 -14.70
N LEU A 148 13.66 -11.62 -14.76
CA LEU A 148 15.06 -11.43 -14.44
C LEU A 148 15.89 -11.90 -15.64
N GLY A 149 16.19 -10.97 -16.56
CA GLY A 149 16.74 -11.30 -17.87
C GLY A 149 15.68 -11.88 -18.84
N LEU A 150 16.14 -12.61 -19.87
CA LEU A 150 15.27 -13.09 -20.95
C LEU A 150 14.60 -14.45 -20.67
N ALA A 151 15.26 -15.32 -19.90
CA ALA A 151 14.83 -16.70 -19.73
C ALA A 151 14.47 -17.07 -18.28
N THR A 152 14.50 -16.11 -17.36
CA THR A 152 14.28 -16.38 -15.93
C THR A 152 13.26 -15.41 -15.34
N ARG A 153 12.50 -15.88 -14.37
CA ARG A 153 11.61 -15.08 -13.52
C ARG A 153 12.00 -15.28 -12.05
N VAL A 154 11.78 -14.25 -11.24
CA VAL A 154 11.92 -14.31 -9.78
C VAL A 154 10.54 -14.28 -9.13
N ASP A 155 10.30 -15.23 -8.24
CA ASP A 155 9.11 -15.33 -7.40
C ASP A 155 9.37 -14.65 -6.03
N LEU A 156 8.70 -13.53 -5.82
CA LEU A 156 8.71 -12.75 -4.58
C LEU A 156 7.41 -12.92 -3.77
N THR A 157 6.60 -13.94 -4.06
CA THR A 157 5.46 -14.30 -3.19
C THR A 157 5.94 -14.52 -1.76
N LEU A 158 5.09 -14.21 -0.79
CA LEU A 158 5.39 -14.38 0.61
C LEU A 158 5.47 -15.87 0.96
N SER A 159 6.51 -16.23 1.70
CA SER A 159 6.75 -17.57 2.24
C SER A 159 6.02 -17.80 3.56
N ARG A 160 5.75 -16.72 4.31
CA ARG A 160 5.01 -16.70 5.57
C ARG A 160 4.36 -15.33 5.79
N PRO A 161 3.35 -15.22 6.68
CA PRO A 161 2.73 -13.95 7.01
C PRO A 161 3.77 -12.90 7.44
N PRO A 162 3.55 -11.61 7.11
CA PRO A 162 4.39 -10.52 7.58
C PRO A 162 4.51 -10.49 9.10
N ALA A 163 5.68 -10.13 9.60
CA ALA A 163 5.90 -9.92 11.03
C ALA A 163 5.87 -8.43 11.33
N VAL A 164 5.08 -8.03 12.32
CA VAL A 164 5.00 -6.65 12.80
C VAL A 164 5.56 -6.55 14.21
N THR A 165 6.56 -5.69 14.38
CA THR A 165 7.13 -5.31 15.69
C THR A 165 6.68 -3.88 16.04
N SER A 166 7.13 -3.35 17.18
CA SER A 166 6.87 -1.95 17.56
C SER A 166 7.42 -0.93 16.56
N ASP A 167 8.44 -1.32 15.79
CA ASP A 167 9.24 -0.38 14.98
C ASP A 167 9.41 -0.81 13.52
N ALA A 168 8.99 -2.02 13.15
CA ALA A 168 9.19 -2.55 11.81
C ALA A 168 8.05 -3.45 11.32
N LEU A 169 7.83 -3.42 10.00
CA LEU A 169 7.08 -4.41 9.24
C LEU A 169 8.07 -5.21 8.40
N THR A 170 8.15 -6.52 8.62
CA THR A 170 9.04 -7.41 7.88
C THR A 170 8.24 -8.30 6.94
N LEU A 171 8.60 -8.29 5.65
CA LEU A 171 8.03 -9.14 4.61
C LEU A 171 9.02 -10.27 4.28
N PHE A 172 8.52 -11.50 4.20
CA PHE A 172 9.35 -12.68 3.93
C PHE A 172 9.06 -13.25 2.54
N SER A 173 9.75 -12.76 1.52
CA SER A 173 9.59 -13.26 0.15
C SER A 173 10.29 -14.60 -0.07
N ARG A 174 9.79 -15.41 -1.02
CA ARG A 174 10.42 -16.69 -1.42
C ARG A 174 11.76 -16.48 -2.12
N GLY A 175 11.90 -15.44 -2.95
CA GLY A 175 13.14 -15.12 -3.65
C GLY A 175 13.62 -16.18 -4.63
N ARG A 176 12.74 -17.09 -5.09
CA ARG A 176 13.13 -18.22 -5.95
C ARG A 176 13.14 -17.82 -7.41
N CYS A 177 14.23 -18.08 -8.13
CA CYS A 177 14.28 -17.92 -9.57
C CYS A 177 13.96 -19.22 -10.31
N TYR A 178 13.27 -19.13 -11.45
CA TYR A 178 12.88 -20.28 -12.28
C TYR A 178 12.82 -19.90 -13.78
N ALA A 179 12.94 -20.90 -14.66
CA ALA A 179 12.94 -20.67 -16.10
C ALA A 179 11.55 -20.22 -16.62
N VAL A 180 11.52 -19.36 -17.63
CA VAL A 180 10.25 -18.92 -18.24
C VAL A 180 9.49 -20.14 -18.77
N GLY A 181 8.23 -20.31 -18.31
CA GLY A 181 7.38 -21.45 -18.67
C GLY A 181 7.40 -22.60 -17.66
N GLU A 182 8.26 -22.53 -16.63
CA GLU A 182 8.43 -23.61 -15.64
C GLU A 182 8.28 -23.12 -14.18
N PRO A 183 7.14 -22.51 -13.78
CA PRO A 183 6.94 -22.01 -12.42
C PRO A 183 6.98 -23.08 -11.33
N ASP A 184 6.64 -24.32 -11.68
CA ASP A 184 6.56 -25.45 -10.74
C ASP A 184 7.83 -26.32 -10.74
N ALA A 185 8.89 -25.89 -11.44
CA ALA A 185 10.16 -26.60 -11.43
C ALA A 185 10.70 -26.72 -9.99
N ILE A 186 11.02 -27.95 -9.60
CA ILE A 186 11.64 -28.23 -8.30
C ILE A 186 13.07 -27.70 -8.33
N THR A 187 13.41 -26.87 -7.34
CA THR A 187 14.79 -26.43 -7.13
C THR A 187 15.49 -27.37 -6.16
N THR A 188 16.73 -27.75 -6.48
CA THR A 188 17.61 -28.52 -5.61
C THR A 188 18.38 -27.64 -4.63
N VAL A 189 18.27 -26.31 -4.77
CA VAL A 189 18.91 -25.34 -3.88
C VAL A 189 18.13 -25.28 -2.56
N PRO A 190 18.76 -25.55 -1.40
CA PRO A 190 18.08 -25.48 -0.11
C PRO A 190 17.77 -24.03 0.26
N PHE A 191 16.61 -23.79 0.91
CA PHE A 191 16.27 -22.46 1.42
C PHE A 191 17.18 -22.09 2.61
N PRO A 192 17.82 -20.92 2.60
CA PRO A 192 18.77 -20.54 3.63
C PRO A 192 18.05 -20.02 4.87
N GLU A 193 18.75 -20.03 6.00
CA GLU A 193 18.34 -19.26 7.16
C GLU A 193 18.62 -17.77 6.89
N ILE A 194 17.59 -16.93 7.03
CA ILE A 194 17.69 -15.49 6.76
C ILE A 194 17.85 -14.77 8.11
N PRO A 195 18.88 -13.91 8.27
CA PRO A 195 19.04 -13.14 9.49
C PRO A 195 17.88 -12.16 9.68
N GLU A 196 17.56 -11.85 10.94
CA GLU A 196 16.62 -10.78 11.24
C GLU A 196 17.28 -9.41 11.05
N PHE A 197 16.48 -8.42 10.66
CA PHE A 197 16.96 -7.04 10.63
C PHE A 197 17.25 -6.57 12.06
N THR A 198 18.51 -6.28 12.35
CA THR A 198 18.87 -5.43 13.51
C THR A 198 18.51 -4.00 13.19
N GLU A 199 18.16 -3.19 14.20
CA GLU A 199 17.66 -1.82 14.07
C GLU A 199 18.24 -1.04 12.89
N SER A 200 17.36 -0.50 12.04
CA SER A 200 17.75 0.23 10.84
C SER A 200 17.32 1.69 10.95
N THR A 201 18.26 2.61 10.71
CA THR A 201 17.98 4.04 10.60
C THR A 201 17.40 4.43 9.23
N ARG A 202 17.09 3.45 8.37
CA ARG A 202 16.61 3.65 7.00
C ARG A 202 15.12 3.32 6.92
N MET A 203 14.41 3.97 5.99
CA MET A 203 12.97 3.74 5.76
C MET A 203 12.66 2.31 5.29
N SER A 204 13.60 1.66 4.61
CA SER A 204 13.48 0.28 4.19
C SER A 204 14.86 -0.39 4.18
N SER A 205 14.88 -1.70 4.38
CA SER A 205 16.08 -2.52 4.31
C SER A 205 15.73 -3.84 3.64
N VAL A 206 16.64 -4.37 2.84
CA VAL A 206 16.43 -5.59 2.06
C VAL A 206 17.62 -6.50 2.32
N ILE A 207 17.34 -7.75 2.68
CA ILE A 207 18.33 -8.82 2.75
C ILE A 207 18.14 -9.67 1.51
N LEU A 208 19.22 -9.83 0.73
CA LEU A 208 19.26 -10.70 -0.43
C LEU A 208 20.18 -11.88 -0.10
N SER A 209 19.62 -13.09 -0.06
CA SER A 209 20.40 -14.30 0.18
C SER A 209 21.06 -14.83 -1.10
N ASP A 210 22.13 -15.60 -0.92
CA ASP A 210 22.80 -16.36 -1.98
C ASP A 210 21.86 -17.33 -2.71
N TYR A 211 20.80 -17.80 -2.04
CA TYR A 211 19.70 -18.59 -2.63
C TYR A 211 19.10 -17.96 -3.88
N VAL A 212 18.89 -16.65 -3.91
CA VAL A 212 18.33 -15.96 -5.09
C VAL A 212 19.29 -16.08 -6.27
N ALA A 213 20.59 -15.90 -6.03
CA ALA A 213 21.62 -16.04 -7.06
C ALA A 213 21.80 -17.49 -7.52
N ASN A 214 21.85 -18.44 -6.59
CA ASN A 214 22.01 -19.86 -6.90
C ASN A 214 20.82 -20.41 -7.70
N THR A 215 19.59 -20.06 -7.33
CA THR A 215 18.39 -20.45 -8.10
C THR A 215 18.35 -19.78 -9.46
N PHE A 216 18.84 -18.53 -9.58
CA PHE A 216 18.95 -17.83 -10.86
C PHE A 216 19.91 -18.56 -11.81
N PHE A 217 21.12 -18.89 -11.34
CA PHE A 217 22.10 -19.60 -12.15
C PHE A 217 21.63 -21.01 -12.54
N HIS A 218 20.97 -21.73 -11.63
CA HIS A 218 20.37 -23.02 -11.94
C HIS A 218 19.26 -22.91 -13.00
N ALA A 219 18.38 -21.91 -12.89
CA ALA A 219 17.32 -21.68 -13.89
C ALA A 219 17.90 -21.35 -15.28
N GLN A 220 18.95 -20.55 -15.34
CA GLN A 220 19.62 -20.18 -16.59
C GLN A 220 20.37 -21.36 -17.21
N TRP A 221 21.02 -22.19 -16.39
CA TRP A 221 21.65 -23.43 -16.82
C TRP A 221 20.63 -24.37 -17.46
N ASN A 222 19.50 -24.62 -16.78
CA ASN A 222 18.43 -25.48 -17.30
C ASN A 222 17.79 -24.93 -18.57
N ALA A 223 17.66 -23.59 -18.67
CA ALA A 223 17.18 -22.93 -19.88
C ALA A 223 18.22 -22.94 -21.04
N GLY A 224 19.43 -23.47 -20.83
CA GLY A 224 20.48 -23.55 -21.85
C GLY A 224 21.05 -22.18 -22.27
N THR A 225 20.78 -21.11 -21.53
CA THR A 225 21.18 -19.74 -21.92
C THR A 225 22.68 -19.49 -21.77
N TRP A 226 23.41 -20.43 -21.16
CA TRP A 226 24.84 -20.37 -20.89
C TRP A 226 25.68 -21.03 -21.98
N ASN A 227 25.05 -21.70 -22.95
CA ASN A 227 25.75 -22.27 -24.09
C ASN A 227 26.33 -21.13 -24.95
N ARG A 228 27.66 -21.13 -25.11
CA ARG A 228 28.38 -20.19 -25.96
C ARG A 228 29.30 -20.97 -26.87
N TRP A 229 29.20 -20.66 -28.15
CA TRP A 229 30.11 -21.17 -29.16
C TRP A 229 31.19 -20.12 -29.37
N PHE A 230 32.44 -20.52 -29.17
CA PHE A 230 33.60 -19.69 -29.50
C PHE A 230 34.16 -20.17 -30.81
N TYR A 231 34.21 -19.26 -31.77
CA TYR A 231 34.81 -19.46 -33.08
C TYR A 231 36.17 -18.75 -33.13
N HIS A 232 36.97 -19.10 -34.13
CA HIS A 232 38.30 -18.53 -34.34
C HIS A 232 38.31 -16.98 -34.36
N ASP A 233 37.25 -16.37 -34.88
CA ASP A 233 37.03 -14.92 -35.00
C ASP A 233 36.27 -14.30 -33.82
N SER A 234 36.02 -15.05 -32.74
CA SER A 234 35.35 -14.51 -31.56
C SER A 234 36.20 -13.46 -30.84
N PHE A 235 35.59 -12.70 -29.93
CA PHE A 235 36.25 -11.69 -29.08
C PHE A 235 37.53 -12.19 -28.40
N ILE A 236 37.68 -13.50 -28.20
CA ILE A 236 38.89 -14.14 -27.69
C ILE A 236 40.14 -13.82 -28.53
N SER A 237 39.99 -13.61 -29.84
CA SER A 237 41.07 -13.13 -30.72
C SER A 237 41.63 -11.76 -30.30
N SER A 238 40.79 -10.87 -29.77
CA SER A 238 41.21 -9.55 -29.25
C SER A 238 41.95 -9.64 -27.91
N LEU A 239 41.80 -10.76 -27.19
CA LEU A 239 42.56 -11.08 -25.99
C LEU A 239 43.92 -11.74 -26.32
N GLY A 240 44.29 -11.82 -27.60
CA GLY A 240 45.54 -12.45 -28.06
C GLY A 240 45.51 -13.98 -28.07
N LEU A 241 44.35 -14.58 -27.80
CA LEU A 241 44.16 -16.03 -27.84
C LEU A 241 43.58 -16.41 -29.21
N ASN A 242 44.45 -16.93 -30.08
CA ASN A 242 44.01 -17.39 -31.39
C ASN A 242 43.61 -18.87 -31.32
N LEU A 243 42.33 -19.17 -31.52
CA LEU A 243 41.82 -20.55 -31.46
C LEU A 243 42.19 -21.29 -32.77
N THR A 244 43.45 -21.70 -32.91
CA THR A 244 43.99 -22.50 -34.02
C THR A 244 44.66 -23.77 -33.51
N THR A 245 44.80 -24.76 -34.38
CA THR A 245 45.55 -26.00 -34.09
C THR A 245 46.98 -25.69 -33.64
N ASP A 246 47.63 -24.70 -34.24
CA ASP A 246 49.01 -24.32 -33.91
C ASP A 246 49.14 -23.77 -32.48
N THR A 247 48.17 -22.97 -32.02
CA THR A 247 48.15 -22.47 -30.63
C THR A 247 47.92 -23.61 -29.64
N PHE A 248 46.99 -24.52 -29.94
CA PHE A 248 46.70 -25.66 -29.05
C PHE A 248 47.81 -26.70 -29.03
N ALA A 249 48.56 -26.88 -30.13
CA ALA A 249 49.70 -27.81 -30.21
C ALA A 249 50.82 -27.48 -29.22
N GLN A 250 50.89 -26.23 -28.73
CA GLN A 250 51.84 -25.83 -27.68
C GLN A 250 51.48 -26.39 -26.30
N PHE A 251 50.21 -26.72 -26.06
CA PHE A 251 49.68 -27.17 -24.76
C PHE A 251 49.21 -28.62 -24.77
N LEU A 252 48.75 -29.12 -25.92
CA LEU A 252 48.21 -30.46 -26.13
C LEU A 252 48.96 -31.12 -27.29
N PRO A 253 50.04 -31.88 -27.03
CA PRO A 253 50.76 -32.60 -28.08
C PRO A 253 49.91 -33.80 -28.54
N GLY A 254 49.24 -33.64 -29.68
CA GLY A 254 48.39 -34.65 -30.32
C GLY A 254 47.97 -34.23 -31.72
#